data_AF-A0A1F6W6P9-F1
#
_entry.id   AF-A0A1F6W6P9-F1
#
_cell.length_a   1.000
_cell.length_b   1.000
_cell.length_c   1.000
_cell.angle_alpha   90.00
_cell.angle_beta   90.00
_cell.angle_gamma   90.00
#
_symmetry.space_group_name_H-M   'P 1'
#
loop_
_entity.id
_entity.type
_entity.pdbx_description
1 polymer ?
#
loop_
_entity_poly.entity_id
_entity_poly.type
_entity_poly.pdbx_seq_one_letter_code
_entity_poly.pdbx_strand_id
1 'polypeptide(L)'
;MKRKFLTQTEFKQTFQLGQRLTFYEKSPFNGIGNPDRLIFTATHWNESMVIQSATGTAYVCRLGSQEASLKFDVYSLSGTAIFNIKKKDIGYHHTDSLPSFMEEQAKEQGQDWIIHKTSEAIRTLSRSYQNETRENTSI
;
A
#
# COMPACT_ATOMS: atom_id res chain seq x y z
N MET A 1 10.15 -7.52 19.65
CA MET A 1 9.72 -7.63 18.23
C MET A 1 10.69 -8.54 17.48
N LYS A 2 10.23 -9.65 16.89
CA LYS A 2 11.08 -10.49 16.02
C LYS A 2 11.32 -9.73 14.70
N ARG A 3 12.58 -9.46 14.35
CA ARG A 3 12.94 -8.88 13.05
C ARG A 3 12.48 -9.83 11.96
N LYS A 4 11.62 -9.36 11.05
CA LYS A 4 11.17 -10.15 9.90
C LYS A 4 12.11 -9.87 8.73
N PHE A 5 12.63 -10.92 8.14
CA PHE A 5 13.63 -10.87 7.08
C PHE A 5 13.00 -11.27 5.75
N LEU A 6 13.40 -10.62 4.66
CA LEU A 6 13.10 -11.03 3.28
C LEU A 6 14.42 -11.46 2.63
N THR A 7 14.42 -12.57 1.92
CA THR A 7 15.61 -13.08 1.20
C THR A 7 15.77 -12.39 -0.16
N GLN A 8 16.99 -12.41 -0.71
CA GLN A 8 17.27 -11.89 -2.05
C GLN A 8 16.49 -12.61 -3.17
N THR A 9 16.25 -13.91 -3.02
CA THR A 9 15.47 -14.68 -3.99
C THR A 9 14.01 -14.24 -4.00
N GLU A 10 13.38 -14.14 -2.83
CA GLU A 10 11.99 -13.64 -2.71
C GLU A 10 11.89 -12.22 -3.27
N PHE A 11 12.85 -11.35 -2.95
CA PHE A 11 12.88 -9.99 -3.48
C PHE A 11 12.91 -9.99 -5.01
N LYS A 12 13.84 -10.71 -5.65
CA LYS A 12 13.97 -10.73 -7.12
C LYS A 12 12.77 -11.34 -7.84
N GLN A 13 12.05 -12.26 -7.20
CA GLN A 13 10.84 -12.86 -7.78
C GLN A 13 9.63 -11.94 -7.72
N THR A 14 9.52 -11.12 -6.67
CA THR A 14 8.39 -10.21 -6.46
C THR A 14 8.56 -8.86 -7.13
N PHE A 15 9.81 -8.41 -7.29
CA PHE A 15 10.13 -7.09 -7.82
C PHE A 15 10.53 -7.15 -9.30
N GLN A 16 9.68 -6.61 -10.17
CA GLN A 16 10.06 -6.37 -11.57
C GLN A 16 10.98 -5.16 -11.66
N LEU A 17 12.12 -5.33 -12.33
CA LEU A 17 13.07 -4.24 -12.61
C LEU A 17 12.42 -3.25 -13.58
N GLY A 18 12.55 -1.93 -13.34
CA GLY A 18 12.06 -0.89 -14.25
C GLY A 18 11.08 0.12 -13.68
N GLN A 19 11.12 0.41 -12.36
CA GLN A 19 10.36 1.49 -11.69
C GLN A 19 8.83 1.43 -11.80
N ARG A 20 8.26 0.32 -12.29
CA ARG A 20 6.81 0.11 -12.30
C ARG A 20 6.35 -0.44 -10.96
N LEU A 21 5.24 0.08 -10.48
CA LEU A 21 4.46 -0.47 -9.39
C LEU A 21 3.85 -1.79 -9.84
N THR A 22 4.05 -2.82 -9.05
CA THR A 22 3.29 -4.06 -9.11
C THR A 22 2.25 -4.02 -7.99
N PHE A 23 1.01 -4.34 -8.33
CA PHE A 23 -0.11 -4.27 -7.39
C PHE A 23 -0.57 -5.67 -6.99
N TYR A 24 -0.95 -5.81 -5.73
CA TYR A 24 -1.37 -7.06 -5.12
C TYR A 24 -2.59 -6.82 -4.23
N GLU A 25 -3.49 -7.80 -4.14
CA GLU A 25 -4.58 -7.73 -3.17
C GLU A 25 -4.09 -7.83 -1.72
N LYS A 26 -3.00 -8.56 -1.50
CA LYS A 26 -2.36 -8.75 -0.20
C LYS A 26 -0.85 -8.56 -0.35
N SER A 27 -0.19 -8.15 0.73
CA SER A 27 1.26 -8.04 0.79
C SER A 27 1.88 -9.38 0.37
N PRO A 28 2.73 -9.40 -0.66
CA PRO A 28 3.48 -10.59 -1.04
C PRO A 28 4.64 -10.90 -0.07
N PHE A 29 4.91 -10.02 0.90
CA PHE A 29 6.01 -10.16 1.85
C PHE A 29 5.52 -10.62 3.21
N ASN A 30 6.02 -11.77 3.68
CA ASN A 30 5.80 -12.25 5.05
C ASN A 30 6.22 -11.22 6.13
N GLY A 31 7.17 -10.36 5.78
CA GLY A 31 7.69 -9.26 6.59
C GLY A 31 6.74 -8.08 6.77
N ILE A 32 5.80 -7.88 5.86
CA ILE A 32 4.86 -6.76 5.86
C ILE A 32 3.47 -7.33 6.13
N GLY A 33 2.90 -6.97 7.29
CA GLY A 33 1.58 -7.45 7.70
C GLY A 33 0.48 -6.89 6.80
N ASN A 34 -0.59 -7.66 6.64
CA ASN A 34 -1.83 -7.21 6.02
C ASN A 34 -2.72 -6.60 7.12
N PRO A 35 -2.86 -5.27 7.19
CA PRO A 35 -3.70 -4.63 8.19
C PRO A 35 -5.18 -4.94 7.94
N ASP A 36 -6.00 -4.75 8.97
CA ASP A 36 -7.45 -4.73 8.80
C ASP A 36 -7.85 -3.60 7.84
N ARG A 37 -8.89 -3.83 7.05
CA ARG A 37 -9.36 -2.91 6.00
C ARG A 37 -8.30 -2.59 4.93
N LEU A 38 -7.41 -3.54 4.64
CA LEU A 38 -6.54 -3.51 3.47
C LEU A 38 -7.37 -3.37 2.18
N ILE A 39 -6.96 -2.45 1.31
CA ILE A 39 -7.50 -2.31 -0.04
C ILE A 39 -6.57 -3.01 -1.04
N PHE A 40 -5.29 -2.66 -1.02
CA PHE A 40 -4.25 -3.27 -1.84
C PHE A 40 -2.85 -3.01 -1.27
N THR A 41 -1.86 -3.76 -1.78
CA THR A 41 -0.44 -3.47 -1.63
C THR A 41 0.16 -3.15 -2.98
N ALA A 42 0.98 -2.11 -3.08
CA ALA A 42 1.76 -1.79 -4.28
C ALA A 42 3.25 -1.86 -3.97
N THR A 43 4.07 -2.29 -4.92
CA THR A 43 5.51 -2.47 -4.70
C THR A 43 6.28 -2.02 -5.92
N HIS A 44 7.42 -1.35 -5.76
CA HIS A 44 8.36 -1.14 -6.88
C HIS A 44 9.80 -1.38 -6.46
N TRP A 45 10.62 -1.78 -7.44
CA TRP A 45 12.07 -1.88 -7.30
C TRP A 45 12.69 -0.53 -7.65
N ASN A 46 13.40 0.07 -6.70
CA ASN A 46 14.35 1.13 -7.00
C ASN A 46 15.66 0.49 -7.46
N GLU A 47 16.00 0.63 -8.74
CA GLU A 47 17.32 0.24 -9.21
C GLU A 47 18.36 1.05 -8.43
N SER A 48 19.24 0.35 -7.70
CA SER A 48 20.24 1.01 -6.89
C SER A 48 21.36 1.52 -7.79
N MET A 49 21.69 2.81 -7.68
CA MET A 49 22.91 3.38 -8.28
C MET A 49 24.19 2.77 -7.68
N VAL A 50 24.09 2.08 -6.53
CA VAL A 50 25.20 1.39 -5.88
C VAL A 50 25.03 -0.13 -6.11
N ILE A 51 25.98 -0.70 -6.83
CA ILE A 51 25.98 -2.03 -7.51
C ILE A 51 25.62 -3.25 -6.62
N GLN A 52 25.47 -3.11 -5.29
CA GLN A 52 25.34 -4.26 -4.39
C GLN A 52 24.12 -4.26 -3.47
N SER A 53 23.33 -3.19 -3.40
CA SER A 53 22.14 -3.17 -2.55
C SER A 53 20.88 -3.16 -3.40
N ALA A 54 20.04 -4.17 -3.29
CA ALA A 54 18.69 -4.07 -3.83
C ALA A 54 17.86 -3.19 -2.89
N THR A 55 17.12 -2.23 -3.46
CA THR A 55 16.26 -1.32 -2.70
C THR A 55 14.86 -1.34 -3.28
N GLY A 56 13.84 -1.39 -2.42
CA GLY A 56 12.46 -1.43 -2.87
C GLY A 56 11.57 -0.62 -1.96
N THR A 57 10.39 -0.28 -2.46
CA THR A 57 9.35 0.34 -1.65
C THR A 57 8.09 -0.49 -1.75
N ALA A 58 7.46 -0.77 -0.61
CA ALA A 58 6.12 -1.33 -0.55
C ALA A 58 5.17 -0.31 0.08
N TYR A 59 4.00 -0.16 -0.51
CA TYR A 59 2.92 0.71 -0.08
C TYR A 59 1.74 -0.17 0.29
N VAL A 60 1.28 -0.07 1.53
CA VAL A 60 0.08 -0.78 1.98
C VAL A 60 -1.03 0.25 2.11
N CYS A 61 -2.00 0.18 1.21
CA CYS A 61 -3.16 1.07 1.20
C CYS A 61 -4.30 0.44 2.00
N ARG A 62 -4.79 1.15 3.02
CA ARG A 62 -5.89 0.71 3.87
C ARG A 62 -6.84 1.86 4.15
N LEU A 63 -8.05 1.54 4.58
CA LEU A 63 -8.97 2.55 5.05
C LEU A 63 -8.60 3.06 6.45
N GLY A 64 -8.88 4.34 6.67
CA GLY A 64 -8.92 4.97 7.98
C GLY A 64 -9.96 4.33 8.90
N SER A 65 -9.73 4.47 10.21
CA SER A 65 -10.63 3.96 11.25
C SER A 65 -11.82 4.88 11.51
N GLN A 66 -11.65 6.20 11.36
CA GLN A 66 -12.64 7.22 11.79
C GLN A 66 -13.10 8.15 10.66
N GLU A 67 -12.35 8.25 9.57
CA GLU A 67 -12.69 9.07 8.41
C GLU A 67 -12.61 8.17 7.17
N ALA A 68 -13.41 8.48 6.14
CA ALA A 68 -13.35 7.83 4.83
C ALA A 68 -12.06 8.23 4.07
N SER A 69 -10.91 8.12 4.74
CA SER A 69 -9.60 8.49 4.23
C SER A 69 -8.77 7.25 3.93
N LEU A 70 -7.92 7.36 2.89
CA LEU A 70 -6.93 6.35 2.56
C LEU A 70 -5.68 6.55 3.40
N LYS A 71 -5.20 5.50 4.06
CA LYS A 71 -3.93 5.50 4.79
C LYS A 71 -2.91 4.63 4.08
N PHE A 72 -1.68 5.13 3.99
CA PHE A 72 -0.58 4.43 3.34
C PHE A 72 0.55 4.16 4.34
N ASP A 73 0.74 2.89 4.66
CA ASP A 73 1.94 2.45 5.35
C ASP A 73 3.04 2.22 4.30
N VAL A 74 4.15 2.96 4.39
CA VAL A 74 5.25 2.85 3.43
C VAL A 74 6.41 2.09 4.06
N TYR A 75 6.91 1.08 3.37
CA TYR A 75 8.02 0.25 3.84
C TYR A 75 9.18 0.40 2.86
N SER A 76 10.31 0.90 3.37
CA SER A 76 11.57 0.86 2.65
C SER A 76 12.25 -0.48 2.90
N LEU A 77 12.62 -1.15 1.81
CA LEU A 77 13.34 -2.41 1.78
C LEU A 77 14.75 -2.13 1.31
N SER A 78 15.77 -2.54 2.06
CA SER A 78 17.16 -2.45 1.61
C SER A 78 18.00 -3.60 2.12
N GLY A 79 18.82 -4.17 1.25
CA GLY A 79 19.71 -5.27 1.61
C GLY A 79 20.50 -5.86 0.44
N THR A 80 21.48 -6.68 0.78
CA THR A 80 22.32 -7.43 -0.17
C THR A 80 21.89 -8.91 -0.23
N ALA A 81 21.72 -9.55 0.93
CA ALA A 81 21.25 -10.93 1.09
C ALA A 81 19.96 -11.04 1.93
N ILE A 82 19.87 -10.19 2.97
CA ILE A 82 18.73 -10.07 3.88
C ILE A 82 18.26 -8.62 3.85
N PHE A 83 16.99 -8.39 3.57
CA PHE A 83 16.44 -7.03 3.52
C PHE A 83 15.97 -6.59 4.88
N ASN A 84 16.42 -5.41 5.28
CA ASN A 84 15.85 -4.67 6.39
C ASN A 84 14.56 -3.99 5.93
N ILE A 85 13.50 -4.17 6.71
CA ILE A 85 12.21 -3.54 6.47
C ILE A 85 12.06 -2.39 7.45
N LYS A 86 11.99 -1.16 6.94
CA LYS A 86 11.73 0.04 7.75
C LYS A 86 10.36 0.60 7.39
N LYS A 87 9.43 0.56 8.34
CA LYS A 87 8.12 1.20 8.21
C LYS A 87 8.23 2.70 8.45
N LYS A 88 7.64 3.49 7.56
CA LYS A 88 7.31 4.90 7.72
C LYS A 88 5.80 5.02 7.55
N ASP A 89 5.12 5.50 8.59
CA ASP A 89 3.68 5.80 8.49
C ASP A 89 3.55 7.14 7.75
N ILE A 90 2.92 7.11 6.58
CA ILE A 90 2.65 8.31 5.79
C ILE A 90 1.14 8.38 5.66
N GLY A 91 0.49 8.97 6.67
CA GLY A 91 -0.93 9.27 6.60
C GLY A 91 -1.18 10.33 5.54
N TYR A 92 -1.72 9.93 4.39
CA TYR A 92 -2.38 10.85 3.48
C TYR A 92 -3.76 11.13 4.06
N HIS A 93 -3.84 12.10 4.97
CA HIS A 93 -5.00 12.20 5.85
C HIS A 93 -6.31 12.63 5.18
N HIS A 94 -6.30 13.15 3.95
CA HIS A 94 -7.52 13.70 3.31
C HIS A 94 -7.51 13.56 1.79
N THR A 95 -7.34 12.33 1.27
CA THR A 95 -7.48 12.12 -0.18
C THR A 95 -8.61 11.15 -0.47
N ASP A 96 -9.61 11.63 -1.22
CA ASP A 96 -10.71 10.83 -1.78
C ASP A 96 -10.27 10.01 -3.00
N SER A 97 -8.98 10.12 -3.35
CA SER A 97 -8.37 9.49 -4.50
C SER A 97 -6.99 8.93 -4.17
N LEU A 98 -6.52 8.05 -5.06
CA LEU A 98 -5.16 7.54 -5.03
C LEU A 98 -4.17 8.67 -5.35
N PRO A 99 -2.92 8.60 -4.86
CA PRO A 99 -1.84 9.43 -5.38
C PRO A 99 -1.75 9.28 -6.91
N SER A 100 -1.60 10.40 -7.63
CA SER A 100 -1.68 10.43 -9.11
C SER A 100 -0.76 9.41 -9.78
N PHE A 101 0.48 9.29 -9.33
CA PHE A 101 1.43 8.32 -9.89
C PHE A 101 0.98 6.86 -9.74
N MET A 102 0.25 6.52 -8.68
CA MET A 102 -0.29 5.16 -8.50
C MET A 102 -1.49 4.95 -9.41
N GLU A 103 -2.35 5.96 -9.54
CA GLU A 103 -3.53 5.91 -10.41
C GLU A 103 -3.13 5.77 -11.89
N GLU A 104 -2.18 6.59 -12.35
CA GLU A 104 -1.63 6.53 -13.71
C GLU A 104 -1.07 5.14 -14.01
N GLN A 105 -0.20 4.61 -13.14
CA GLN A 105 0.37 3.29 -13.35
C GLN A 105 -0.67 2.16 -13.26
N ALA A 106 -1.71 2.29 -12.43
CA ALA A 106 -2.79 1.32 -12.40
C ALA A 106 -3.55 1.30 -13.72
N LYS A 107 -3.89 2.47 -14.28
CA LYS A 107 -4.58 2.59 -15.59
C LYS A 107 -3.72 2.05 -16.73
N GLU A 108 -2.45 2.45 -16.79
CA GLU A 108 -1.51 1.98 -17.83
C GLU A 108 -1.35 0.45 -17.83
N GLN A 109 -1.46 -0.19 -16.67
CA GLN A 109 -1.34 -1.65 -16.51
C GLN A 109 -2.68 -2.39 -16.59
N GLY A 110 -3.79 -1.70 -16.89
CA GLY A 110 -5.14 -2.30 -16.92
C GLY A 110 -5.61 -2.83 -15.56
N GLN A 111 -5.13 -2.24 -14.45
CA GLN A 111 -5.45 -2.65 -13.08
C GLN A 111 -6.66 -1.87 -12.53
N ASP A 112 -7.74 -1.79 -13.31
CA ASP A 112 -8.96 -1.02 -12.97
C ASP A 112 -9.60 -1.44 -11.65
N TRP A 113 -9.37 -2.69 -11.23
CA TRP A 113 -9.85 -3.21 -9.95
C TRP A 113 -9.32 -2.41 -8.75
N ILE A 114 -8.15 -1.78 -8.85
CA ILE A 114 -7.57 -0.95 -7.79
C ILE A 114 -8.39 0.32 -7.62
N ILE A 115 -8.68 0.98 -8.72
CA ILE A 115 -9.47 2.22 -8.76
C ILE A 115 -10.89 1.92 -8.25
N HIS A 116 -11.46 0.80 -8.71
CA HIS A 116 -12.78 0.34 -8.28
C HIS A 116 -12.80 0.02 -6.77
N LYS A 117 -11.89 -0.83 -6.27
CA LYS A 117 -11.84 -1.18 -4.83
C LYS A 117 -11.62 0.03 -3.95
N THR A 118 -10.77 0.96 -4.37
CA THR A 118 -10.52 2.20 -3.63
C THR A 118 -11.78 3.05 -3.55
N SER A 119 -12.46 3.25 -4.68
CA SER A 119 -13.71 4.03 -4.75
C SER A 119 -14.83 3.41 -3.92
N GLU A 120 -15.01 2.10 -4.00
CA GLU A 120 -16.02 1.38 -3.22
C GLU A 120 -15.72 1.43 -1.72
N ALA A 121 -14.45 1.24 -1.34
CA ALA A 121 -14.03 1.32 0.05
C ALA A 121 -14.34 2.69 0.68
N ILE A 122 -14.08 3.78 -0.05
CA ILE A 122 -14.41 5.15 0.37
C ILE A 122 -15.93 5.33 0.48
N ARG A 123 -16.69 4.90 -0.54
CA ARG A 123 -18.16 5.01 -0.56
C ARG A 123 -18.83 4.28 0.61
N THR A 124 -18.39 3.06 0.92
CA THR A 124 -18.94 2.27 2.02
C THR A 124 -18.76 2.99 3.36
N LEU A 125 -17.57 3.55 3.63
CA LEU A 125 -17.31 4.27 4.86
C LEU A 125 -18.06 5.61 4.95
N SER A 126 -18.14 6.37 3.85
CA SER A 126 -18.91 7.62 3.83
C SER A 126 -20.39 7.37 4.14
N ARG A 127 -20.96 6.27 3.66
CA ARG A 127 -22.34 5.86 3.99
C ARG A 127 -22.49 5.47 5.47
N SER A 128 -21.57 4.65 6.00
CA SER A 128 -21.59 4.29 7.42
C SER A 128 -21.52 5.52 8.32
N TYR A 129 -20.63 6.47 8.01
CA TYR A 129 -20.48 7.70 8.79
C TYR A 129 -21.73 8.58 8.74
N GLN A 130 -22.37 8.73 7.57
CA GLN A 130 -23.62 9.47 7.45
C GLN A 130 -24.76 8.85 8.26
N ASN A 131 -24.82 7.51 8.33
CA ASN A 131 -25.84 6.82 9.12
C ASN A 131 -25.61 6.98 10.63
N GLU A 132 -24.38 6.83 11.12
CA GLU A 132 -24.02 7.05 12.53
C GLU A 132 -24.29 8.51 12.97
N THR A 133 -24.02 9.47 12.09
CA THR A 133 -24.27 10.89 12.38
C THR A 133 -25.77 11.21 12.49
N ARG A 134 -26.61 10.57 11.67
CA ARG A 134 -28.08 10.73 11.70
C ARG A 134 -28.71 10.09 12.94
N GLU A 135 -28.20 8.94 13.37
CA GLU A 135 -28.68 8.29 14.60
C GLU A 135 -28.32 9.11 15.84
N ASN A 136 -27.14 9.74 15.87
CA ASN A 136 -26.71 10.57 17.01
C ASN A 136 -27.34 11.98 17.07
N THR A 137 -28.01 12.44 16.01
CA THR A 137 -28.70 13.76 15.97
C THR A 137 -30.21 13.67 16.20
N SER A 138 -30.75 12.47 16.40
CA SER A 138 -32.19 12.24 16.64
C SER A 138 -32.57 12.22 18.13
N ILE A 139 -31.81 12.91 19.00
CA ILE A 139 -32.04 13.02 20.46
C ILE A 139 -32.39 14.46 20.81
#